data_AF-A0A363UBI2-F1
#
_entry.id   AF-A0A363UBI2-F1
#
_cell.length_a   1.000
_cell.length_b   1.000
_cell.length_c   1.000
_cell.angle_alpha   90.00
_cell.angle_beta   90.00
_cell.angle_gamma   90.00
#
_symmetry.space_group_name_H-M   'P 1'
#
loop_
_entity.id
_entity.type
_entity.pdbx_description
1 polymer ?
#
loop_
_entity_poly.entity_id
_entity_poly.type
_entity_poly.pdbx_seq_one_letter_code
_entity_poly.pdbx_strand_id
1 'polypeptide(L)'
;MKKSFGIWVLKKMRSAWNWLTSSSLRAFVFIFILAFGIRASENELYILPSPERELGTIARSLAETGRFADPYIIPTGPTAHLPPIPPAIVALIYSLFGNTWQAGYAFVMFNFI
;
A
#
# COMPACT_ATOMS: atom_id res chain seq x y z
N MET A 1 -25.48 -1.65 38.94
CA MET A 1 -25.33 -2.33 37.63
C MET A 1 -24.06 -1.98 36.84
N LYS A 2 -23.61 -0.71 36.76
CA LYS A 2 -22.45 -0.30 35.94
C LYS A 2 -21.09 -0.97 36.30
N LYS A 3 -20.83 -1.28 37.58
CA LYS A 3 -19.58 -1.96 38.02
C LYS A 3 -19.42 -3.38 37.46
N SER A 4 -20.51 -4.13 37.34
CA SER A 4 -20.48 -5.50 36.81
C SER A 4 -20.17 -5.53 35.31
N PHE A 5 -20.77 -4.60 34.56
CA PHE A 5 -20.52 -4.46 33.12
C PHE A 5 -19.05 -4.13 32.81
N GLY A 6 -18.45 -3.18 33.55
CA GLY A 6 -17.04 -2.82 33.36
C GLY A 6 -16.07 -3.99 33.62
N ILE A 7 -16.31 -4.79 34.66
CA ILE A 7 -15.48 -5.96 34.99
C ILE A 7 -15.61 -7.04 33.91
N TRP A 8 -16.82 -7.25 33.37
CA TRP A 8 -17.07 -8.19 32.28
C TRP A 8 -16.32 -7.79 31.00
N VAL A 9 -16.39 -6.51 30.62
CA VAL A 9 -15.66 -5.97 29.45
C VAL A 9 -14.15 -6.17 29.60
N LEU A 10 -13.58 -5.81 30.76
CA LEU A 10 -12.14 -5.94 31.01
C LEU A 10 -11.67 -7.40 30.95
N LYS A 11 -12.44 -8.35 31.49
CA LYS A 11 -12.15 -9.78 31.37
C LYS A 11 -12.15 -10.24 29.92
N LYS A 12 -13.12 -9.77 29.14
CA LYS A 12 -13.23 -10.12 27.71
C LYS A 12 -12.05 -9.56 26.91
N MET A 13 -11.68 -8.30 27.14
CA MET A 13 -10.51 -7.67 26.52
C MET A 13 -9.21 -8.39 26.87
N ARG A 14 -9.01 -8.76 28.15
CA ARG A 14 -7.83 -9.51 28.58
C ARG A 14 -7.76 -10.89 27.92
N SER A 15 -8.89 -11.59 27.81
CA SER A 15 -8.97 -12.88 27.13
C SER A 15 -8.60 -12.77 25.65
N ALA A 16 -9.16 -11.77 24.95
CA ALA A 16 -8.82 -11.50 23.55
C ALA A 16 -7.33 -11.15 23.37
N TRP A 17 -6.77 -10.34 24.26
CA TRP A 17 -5.34 -9.98 24.24
C TRP A 17 -4.43 -11.18 24.42
N ASN A 18 -4.73 -12.05 25.39
CA ASN A 18 -3.96 -13.26 25.63
C ASN A 18 -4.08 -14.24 24.45
N TRP A 19 -5.27 -14.36 23.85
CA TRP A 19 -5.47 -15.17 22.66
C TRP A 19 -4.67 -14.67 21.46
N LEU A 20 -4.61 -13.35 21.26
CA LEU A 20 -3.88 -12.72 20.17
C LEU A 20 -2.36 -12.86 20.35
N THR A 21 -1.87 -12.62 21.57
CA THR A 21 -0.43 -12.66 21.90
C THR A 21 0.10 -14.08 22.16
N SER A 22 -0.77 -15.08 22.29
CA SER A 22 -0.38 -16.50 22.48
C SER A 22 0.42 -17.10 21.32
N SER A 23 0.38 -16.48 20.13
CA SER A 23 1.10 -16.95 18.96
C SER A 23 1.58 -15.77 18.14
N SER A 24 2.89 -15.75 17.84
CA SER A 24 3.49 -14.72 16.99
C SER A 24 2.85 -14.67 15.61
N LEU A 25 2.38 -15.80 15.07
CA LEU A 25 1.69 -15.85 13.78
C LEU A 25 0.32 -15.16 13.84
N ARG A 26 -0.44 -15.35 14.92
CA ARG A 26 -1.75 -14.69 15.08
C ARG A 26 -1.60 -13.18 15.20
N ALA A 27 -0.64 -12.74 16.01
CA ALA A 27 -0.31 -11.33 16.13
C ALA A 27 0.13 -10.76 14.77
N PHE A 28 1.01 -11.46 14.03
CA PHE A 28 1.43 -11.05 12.70
C PHE A 28 0.26 -10.92 11.72
N VAL A 29 -0.58 -11.94 11.59
CA VAL A 29 -1.73 -11.92 10.68
C VAL A 29 -2.70 -10.81 11.05
N PHE A 30 -2.98 -10.62 12.33
CA PHE A 30 -3.84 -9.53 12.79
C PHE A 30 -3.27 -8.16 12.44
N ILE A 31 -1.99 -7.92 12.74
CA ILE A 31 -1.30 -6.66 12.42
C ILE A 31 -1.30 -6.45 10.90
N PHE A 32 -1.02 -7.50 10.12
CA PHE A 32 -1.01 -7.45 8.66
C PHE A 32 -2.39 -7.08 8.10
N ILE A 33 -3.46 -7.74 8.53
CA ILE A 33 -4.83 -7.45 8.08
C ILE A 33 -5.23 -6.03 8.49
N LEU A 34 -4.89 -5.61 9.71
CA LEU A 34 -5.17 -4.26 10.19
C LEU A 34 -4.43 -3.21 9.35
N ALA A 35 -3.13 -3.43 9.11
CA ALA A 35 -2.29 -2.53 8.31
C ALA A 35 -2.76 -2.48 6.84
N PHE A 36 -3.15 -3.62 6.27
CA PHE A 36 -3.73 -3.71 4.95
C PHE A 36 -5.06 -2.95 4.88
N GLY A 37 -5.96 -3.15 5.86
CA GLY A 37 -7.26 -2.50 5.90
C GLY A 37 -7.17 -0.98 6.02
N ILE A 38 -6.25 -0.46 6.84
CA ILE A 38 -6.00 0.98 6.96
C ILE A 38 -5.53 1.55 5.61
N ARG A 39 -4.53 0.93 4.99
CA ARG A 39 -3.99 1.37 3.69
C ARG A 39 -4.99 1.24 2.54
N ALA A 40 -5.76 0.16 2.51
CA ALA A 40 -6.80 -0.06 1.50
C ALA A 40 -8.01 0.90 1.65
N SER A 41 -8.18 1.51 2.82
CA SER A 41 -9.21 2.53 3.06
C SER A 41 -8.80 3.94 2.60
N GLU A 42 -7.57 4.11 2.11
CA GLU A 42 -7.14 5.37 1.50
C GLU A 42 -7.95 5.69 0.25
N ASN A 43 -8.00 6.98 -0.11
CA ASN A 43 -8.88 7.50 -1.15
C ASN A 43 -8.63 6.79 -2.50
N GLU A 44 -9.67 6.54 -3.31
CA GLU A 44 -9.54 5.85 -4.61
C GLU A 44 -8.53 6.53 -5.55
N LEU A 45 -8.33 7.84 -5.42
CA LEU A 45 -7.30 8.64 -6.11
C LEU A 45 -5.86 8.18 -5.81
N TYR A 46 -5.61 7.60 -4.63
CA TYR A 46 -4.31 7.03 -4.24
C TYR A 46 -4.18 5.56 -4.62
N ILE A 47 -5.32 4.87 -4.76
CA ILE A 47 -5.37 3.46 -5.12
C ILE A 47 -5.19 3.31 -6.62
N LEU A 48 -5.82 4.12 -7.48
CA LEU A 48 -5.58 3.96 -8.91
C LEU A 48 -4.11 4.30 -9.26
N PRO A 49 -3.46 3.53 -10.14
CA PRO A 49 -2.22 3.94 -10.80
C PRO A 49 -2.40 5.39 -11.27
N SER A 50 -1.71 6.32 -10.61
CA SER A 50 -1.90 7.75 -10.84
C SER A 50 -0.76 8.23 -11.75
N PRO A 51 -0.94 8.24 -13.09
CA PRO A 51 0.02 8.85 -14.01
C PRO A 51 0.15 10.37 -13.82
N GLU A 52 -0.58 10.95 -12.86
CA GLU A 52 -0.51 12.35 -12.46
C GLU A 52 0.63 12.64 -11.48
N ARG A 53 1.22 11.61 -10.85
CA ARG A 53 2.35 11.76 -9.92
C ARG A 53 3.63 11.26 -10.56
N GLU A 54 4.73 11.99 -10.36
CA GLU A 54 6.03 11.73 -11.02
C GLU A 54 6.46 10.25 -10.93
N LEU A 55 6.29 9.63 -9.76
CA LEU A 55 6.61 8.22 -9.57
C LEU A 55 5.79 7.30 -10.48
N GLY A 56 4.48 7.50 -10.55
CA GLY A 56 3.57 6.72 -11.37
C GLY A 56 3.82 6.95 -12.86
N THR A 57 4.13 8.16 -13.27
CA THR A 57 4.41 8.50 -14.68
C THR A 57 5.74 7.91 -15.15
N ILE A 58 6.80 8.02 -14.35
CA ILE A 58 8.09 7.37 -14.64
C ILE A 58 7.92 5.86 -14.70
N ALA A 59 7.24 5.27 -13.72
CA ALA A 59 6.99 3.84 -13.68
C ALA A 59 6.21 3.35 -14.92
N ARG A 60 5.24 4.15 -15.37
CA ARG A 60 4.49 3.88 -16.60
C ARG A 60 5.36 3.99 -17.85
N SER A 61 6.14 5.06 -18.00
CA SER A 61 7.07 5.22 -19.13
C SER A 61 8.08 4.07 -19.18
N LEU A 62 8.57 3.64 -18.01
CA LEU A 62 9.47 2.50 -17.89
C LEU A 62 8.79 1.18 -18.26
N ALA A 63 7.55 0.94 -17.80
CA ALA A 63 6.79 -0.28 -18.12
C ALA A 63 6.36 -0.36 -19.59
N GLU A 64 5.97 0.76 -20.19
CA GLU A 64 5.46 0.82 -21.57
C GLU A 64 6.58 0.91 -22.62
N THR A 65 7.67 1.62 -22.31
CA THR A 65 8.72 1.97 -23.30
C THR A 65 10.12 1.49 -22.92
N GLY A 66 10.33 1.03 -21.69
CA GLY A 66 11.65 0.68 -21.17
C GLY A 66 12.54 1.89 -20.84
N ARG A 67 11.99 3.11 -20.86
CA ARG A 67 12.75 4.34 -20.63
C ARG A 67 12.45 4.93 -19.26
N PHE A 68 13.48 5.36 -18.55
CA PHE A 68 13.35 6.14 -17.33
C PHE A 68 13.15 7.62 -17.71
N ALA A 69 11.92 7.97 -18.06
CA ALA A 69 11.57 9.21 -18.74
C ALA A 69 10.17 9.73 -18.33
N ASP A 70 9.85 10.94 -18.78
CA ASP A 70 8.52 11.54 -18.76
C ASP A 70 7.88 11.58 -17.36
N PRO A 71 8.46 12.31 -16.38
CA PRO A 71 7.92 12.45 -15.03
C PRO A 71 6.60 13.22 -14.96
N TYR A 72 6.12 13.76 -16.07
CA TYR A 72 4.88 14.55 -16.14
C TYR A 72 3.99 13.99 -17.25
N ILE A 73 2.72 14.41 -17.26
CA ILE A 73 1.71 13.96 -18.23
C ILE A 73 2.13 14.24 -19.69
N ILE A 74 3.07 15.17 -19.90
CA ILE A 74 3.64 15.50 -21.22
C ILE A 74 4.99 14.81 -21.44
N PRO A 75 5.33 14.44 -22.69
CA PRO A 75 6.61 13.79 -23.00
C PRO A 75 7.76 14.80 -22.89
N THR A 76 8.45 14.79 -21.76
CA THR A 76 9.59 15.68 -21.47
C THR A 76 10.95 15.01 -21.69
N GLY A 77 10.96 13.69 -21.92
CA GLY A 77 12.17 12.92 -22.16
C GLY A 77 12.80 12.34 -20.88
N PRO A 78 14.07 11.91 -20.95
CA PRO A 78 14.77 11.28 -19.83
C PRO A 78 14.78 12.14 -18.57
N THR A 79 14.67 11.50 -17.39
CA THR A 79 14.54 12.19 -16.11
C THR A 79 15.48 11.65 -15.04
N ALA A 80 15.80 12.50 -14.07
CA ALA A 80 16.49 12.15 -12.83
C ALA A 80 15.77 12.70 -11.58
N HIS A 81 14.48 13.03 -11.70
CA HIS A 81 13.68 13.64 -10.64
C HIS A 81 13.50 12.75 -9.41
N LEU A 82 13.51 11.42 -9.61
CA LEU A 82 13.38 10.43 -8.55
C LEU A 82 14.55 9.45 -8.57
N PRO A 83 14.92 8.88 -7.40
CA PRO A 83 15.83 7.74 -7.38
C PRO A 83 15.24 6.59 -8.22
N PRO A 84 16.08 5.74 -8.84
CA PRO A 84 15.61 4.77 -9.83
C PRO A 84 14.84 3.59 -9.23
N ILE A 85 15.09 3.24 -7.96
CA ILE A 85 14.54 2.03 -7.34
C ILE A 85 13.01 2.12 -7.15
N PRO A 86 12.44 3.18 -6.54
CA PRO A 86 10.99 3.21 -6.32
C PRO A 86 10.17 3.15 -7.63
N PRO A 87 10.47 3.93 -8.69
CA PRO A 87 9.74 3.79 -9.97
C PRO A 87 9.97 2.44 -10.65
N ALA A 88 11.13 1.79 -10.49
CA ALA A 88 11.37 0.45 -11.05
C ALA A 88 10.50 -0.63 -10.41
N ILE A 89 10.29 -0.57 -9.09
CA ILE A 89 9.38 -1.48 -8.38
C ILE A 89 7.95 -1.28 -8.88
N VAL A 90 7.51 -0.03 -9.02
CA VAL A 90 6.15 0.26 -9.52
C VAL A 90 5.99 -0.12 -10.99
N ALA A 91 7.02 0.07 -11.80
CA ALA A 91 7.01 -0.38 -13.20
C ALA A 91 6.81 -1.89 -13.29
N LEU A 92 7.48 -2.67 -12.42
CA LEU A 92 7.26 -4.11 -12.34
C LEU A 92 5.80 -4.45 -11.99
N ILE A 93 5.20 -3.73 -11.03
CA ILE A 93 3.79 -3.91 -10.68
C ILE A 93 2.89 -3.61 -11.91
N TYR A 94 3.14 -2.52 -12.62
CA TYR A 94 2.38 -2.18 -13.83
C TYR A 94 2.58 -3.20 -14.95
N SER A 95 3.78 -3.75 -15.12
CA SER A 95 4.04 -4.82 -16.08
C SER A 95 3.31 -6.12 -15.74
N LEU A 96 3.13 -6.44 -14.46
CA LEU A 96 2.46 -7.67 -14.01
C LEU A 96 0.93 -7.56 -14.02
N PHE A 97 0.40 -6.41 -13.61
CA PHE A 97 -1.04 -6.22 -13.35
C PHE A 97 -1.72 -5.29 -14.35
N GLY A 98 -0.96 -4.61 -15.22
CA GLY A 98 -1.47 -3.53 -16.07
C GLY A 98 -1.86 -2.29 -15.27
N ASN A 99 -2.44 -1.30 -15.96
CA ASN A 99 -2.95 -0.07 -15.33
C ASN A 99 -4.34 -0.30 -14.71
N THR A 100 -4.39 -1.18 -13.70
CA THR A 100 -5.63 -1.69 -13.11
C THR A 100 -5.73 -1.34 -11.61
N TRP A 101 -6.89 -1.56 -11.00
CA TRP A 101 -7.10 -1.36 -9.56
C TRP A 101 -6.24 -2.32 -8.71
N GLN A 102 -5.92 -3.51 -9.23
CA GLN A 102 -5.03 -4.49 -8.58
C GLN A 102 -3.60 -3.94 -8.46
N ALA A 103 -3.08 -3.34 -9.54
CA ALA A 103 -1.78 -2.68 -9.54
C ALA A 103 -1.73 -1.56 -8.49
N GLY A 104 -2.85 -0.86 -8.36
CA GLY A 104 -3.10 0.11 -7.34
C GLY A 104 -2.94 -0.37 -5.90
N TYR A 105 -3.67 -1.42 -5.53
CA TYR A 105 -3.55 -2.03 -4.21
C TYR A 105 -2.16 -2.59 -3.94
N ALA A 106 -1.51 -3.18 -4.95
CA ALA A 106 -0.13 -3.63 -4.83
C ALA A 106 0.80 -2.44 -4.55
N PHE A 107 0.68 -1.36 -5.33
CA PHE A 107 1.46 -0.14 -5.16
C PHE A 107 1.33 0.45 -3.74
N VAL A 108 0.10 0.62 -3.23
CA VAL A 108 -0.13 1.18 -1.89
C VAL A 108 0.49 0.33 -0.77
N MET A 109 0.59 -1.00 -0.95
CA MET A 109 1.29 -1.85 0.02
C MET A 109 2.81 -1.63 0.06
N PHE A 110 3.40 -1.20 -1.05
CA PHE A 110 4.84 -0.93 -1.15
C PHE A 110 5.21 0.52 -0.88
N ASN A 111 4.22 1.43 -0.79
CA ASN A 111 4.53 2.83 -0.56
C ASN A 111 5.10 2.99 0.86
N PHE A 112 6.39 3.34 0.93
CA PHE A 112 7.19 3.45 2.16
C PHE A 112 7.08 4.84 2.82
N ILE A 113 6.00 5.58 2.55
CA ILE A 113 5.77 6.92 3.11
C ILE A 113 4.63 6.85 4.11
#